data_AF-A0A1Y1IBS4-F1
#
_entry.id   AF-A0A1Y1IBS4-F1
#
_cell.length_a   1.000
_cell.length_b   1.000
_cell.length_c   1.000
_cell.angle_alpha   90.00
_cell.angle_beta   90.00
_cell.angle_gamma   90.00
#
_symmetry.space_group_name_H-M   'P 1'
#
loop_
_entity.id
_entity.type
_entity.pdbx_description
1 polymer ?
#
loop_
_entity_poly.entity_id
_entity_poly.type
_entity_poly.pdbx_seq_one_letter_code
_entity_poly.pdbx_strand_id
1 'polypeptide(L)'
;MKVYEACCFNEPQGGLDGLVGEGGETEAERKHKDKRGEARVCGLVRAGCKALQKRGSEQAGVPERFKEHCARLELKPNLVAFKGHRYLALYRNSGELLRLQGAILDFLDGREDRGKSVWELIHGGPLNKLLLAVRDGFRYPLMLAGLKTLGLLEKQAAGRIMMAFKRSGHILDANTRYLEMRKKFTRWSKDATAFLEGELLFPDLGEREEDEVLDALKRYVEQDTVVKEMLELNFCVWLVVLERMAKDQLPEGKFDGVNEGKRADLASVKKENDVSERDFATLDRVMREKPNFLTIALEGVLLFKNNGSAGWLGAMGSERRAALVHAAMKLKPELDALHRQRQATNREQAETKLREAREREAVKRRKEAEVKAELVVKVTALGGLWKSEEEVESGLEHVELPAGELGGSSDRIAKRLEAARLEAVKDQLRFRKHVLSETYTGEDINFTAAGKELGLEIMKGKLVALLAALDKAAGKSTVPNRPELRPAAERGVNLKAEKEKLAPEMVPEVDRERERNEAKERAARKKLMLKLFQEAAVEIRRRERKKVEVTRKRCNTAVLNCLPRAQV
;
A
#
# COMPACT_ATOMS: atom_id res chain seq x y z
N MET A 1 13.24 15.63 -6.80
CA MET A 1 13.21 14.16 -7.02
C MET A 1 13.09 13.31 -5.75
N LYS A 2 13.57 13.72 -4.57
CA LYS A 2 13.20 12.98 -3.35
C LYS A 2 11.72 13.20 -2.97
N VAL A 3 11.17 14.40 -3.20
CA VAL A 3 9.75 14.78 -2.95
C VAL A 3 8.66 13.84 -3.54
N TYR A 4 8.54 13.57 -4.83
CA TYR A 4 9.39 12.59 -5.48
C TYR A 4 9.05 11.15 -5.09
N GLU A 5 10.05 10.44 -4.59
CA GLU A 5 9.98 9.05 -4.14
C GLU A 5 9.22 8.89 -2.81
N ALA A 6 9.26 9.89 -1.92
CA ALA A 6 8.71 9.73 -0.58
C ALA A 6 7.18 9.92 -0.46
N CYS A 7 6.51 10.42 -1.52
CA CYS A 7 5.05 10.39 -1.63
C CYS A 7 4.50 8.96 -1.85
N CYS A 8 5.34 8.00 -2.23
CA CYS A 8 4.89 6.63 -2.55
C CYS A 8 5.65 5.51 -1.81
N PHE A 9 6.78 5.79 -1.16
CA PHE A 9 7.57 4.76 -0.45
C PHE A 9 7.59 4.87 1.09
N ASN A 10 6.94 5.87 1.68
CA ASN A 10 6.61 5.82 3.10
C ASN A 10 5.16 5.39 3.24
N GLU A 11 4.95 4.08 3.42
CA GLU A 11 3.73 3.56 4.05
C GLU A 11 3.56 4.26 5.40
N PRO A 12 2.50 5.05 5.62
CA PRO A 12 1.97 5.17 6.96
C PRO A 12 1.26 3.84 7.22
N GLN A 13 1.87 2.98 8.04
CA GLN A 13 1.10 1.96 8.71
C GLN A 13 0.05 2.68 9.58
N GLY A 14 -1.20 2.61 9.12
CA GLY A 14 -2.39 3.09 9.84
C GLY A 14 -2.96 4.40 9.30
N GLY A 15 -4.26 4.37 8.95
CA GLY A 15 -5.09 5.59 8.95
C GLY A 15 -5.92 5.93 7.71
N LEU A 16 -6.29 4.98 6.87
CA LEU A 16 -7.28 5.22 5.79
C LEU A 16 -8.56 4.37 5.93
N ASP A 17 -8.92 3.98 7.16
CA ASP A 17 -10.13 3.20 7.45
C ASP A 17 -11.42 4.06 7.59
N GLY A 18 -11.34 5.39 7.39
CA GLY A 18 -12.45 6.30 7.70
C GLY A 18 -13.29 6.84 6.53
N LEU A 19 -13.08 6.37 5.30
CA LEU A 19 -13.68 6.98 4.08
C LEU A 19 -14.72 6.13 3.36
N VAL A 20 -15.25 5.08 3.98
CA VAL A 20 -16.40 4.33 3.42
C VAL A 20 -17.64 4.73 4.21
N GLY A 21 -18.50 5.55 3.58
CA GLY A 21 -19.85 5.81 4.08
C GLY A 21 -20.66 4.51 4.08
N GLU A 22 -21.62 4.42 4.99
CA GLU A 22 -22.59 3.33 5.11
C GLU A 22 -23.53 3.27 3.88
N GLY A 23 -22.97 2.89 2.73
CA GLY A 23 -23.69 2.37 1.59
C GLY A 23 -23.37 0.89 1.51
N GLY A 24 -24.37 0.04 1.73
CA GLY A 24 -24.23 -1.40 1.99
C GLY A 24 -23.14 -2.09 1.18
N GLU A 25 -22.03 -2.41 1.86
CA GLU A 25 -21.00 -3.30 1.32
C GLU A 25 -21.58 -4.72 1.26
N THR A 26 -21.57 -5.31 0.08
CA THR A 26 -21.87 -6.74 -0.11
C THR A 26 -20.73 -7.60 0.46
N GLU A 27 -21.05 -8.80 0.94
CA GLU A 27 -20.09 -9.73 1.55
C GLU A 27 -18.92 -10.12 0.60
N ALA A 28 -19.09 -9.94 -0.70
CA ALA A 28 -18.05 -10.09 -1.72
C ALA A 28 -16.99 -8.95 -1.67
N GLU A 29 -17.40 -7.73 -1.31
CA GLU A 29 -16.52 -6.56 -1.21
C GLU A 29 -15.61 -6.64 0.03
N ARG A 30 -16.06 -7.29 1.11
CA ARG A 30 -15.21 -7.58 2.29
C ARG A 30 -14.13 -8.62 2.01
N LYS A 31 -14.39 -9.60 1.13
CA LYS A 31 -13.45 -10.72 0.86
C LYS A 31 -12.27 -10.34 -0.03
N HIS A 32 -12.32 -9.20 -0.72
CA HIS A 32 -11.22 -8.64 -1.53
C HIS A 32 -10.44 -7.53 -0.81
N LYS A 33 -10.22 -7.64 0.51
CA LYS A 33 -9.17 -6.86 1.20
C LYS A 33 -7.81 -7.27 0.65
N ASP A 34 -7.32 -6.52 -0.34
CA ASP A 34 -5.98 -6.67 -0.87
C ASP A 34 -5.00 -6.45 0.29
N LYS A 35 -4.29 -7.51 0.71
CA LYS A 35 -3.33 -7.51 1.85
C LYS A 35 -2.16 -6.52 1.67
N ARG A 36 -2.19 -5.66 0.64
CA ARG A 36 -1.12 -4.78 0.16
C ARG A 36 -1.43 -3.28 0.25
N GLY A 37 -2.60 -2.86 0.72
CA GLY A 37 -2.88 -1.44 0.98
C GLY A 37 -2.83 -0.51 -0.25
N GLU A 38 -2.92 -1.04 -1.48
CA GLU A 38 -2.93 -0.22 -2.70
C GLU A 38 -4.30 0.44 -2.91
N ALA A 39 -4.30 1.72 -3.30
CA ALA A 39 -5.54 2.44 -3.61
C ALA A 39 -6.25 1.82 -4.84
N ARG A 40 -7.57 1.64 -4.76
CA ARG A 40 -8.37 0.98 -5.82
C ARG A 40 -8.20 1.62 -7.20
N VAL A 41 -8.10 2.95 -7.26
CA VAL A 41 -7.86 3.71 -8.50
C VAL A 41 -6.52 3.32 -9.12
N CYS A 42 -5.45 3.19 -8.31
CA CYS A 42 -4.15 2.73 -8.78
C CYS A 42 -4.22 1.29 -9.29
N GLY A 43 -4.97 0.43 -8.59
CA GLY A 43 -5.27 -0.92 -9.02
C GLY A 43 -5.96 -0.96 -10.39
N LEU A 44 -6.97 -0.11 -10.61
CA LEU A 44 -7.65 0.04 -11.90
C LEU A 44 -6.69 0.49 -13.00
N VAL A 45 -5.85 1.49 -12.76
CA VAL A 45 -4.86 1.95 -13.76
C VAL A 45 -3.93 0.81 -14.17
N ARG A 46 -3.40 0.06 -13.18
CA ARG A 46 -2.54 -1.09 -13.47
C ARG A 46 -3.28 -2.20 -14.19
N ALA A 47 -4.53 -2.50 -13.80
CA ALA A 47 -5.35 -3.50 -14.46
C ALA A 47 -5.64 -3.10 -15.91
N GLY A 48 -6.03 -1.84 -16.15
CA GLY A 48 -6.26 -1.28 -17.48
C GLY A 48 -5.02 -1.36 -18.36
N CYS A 49 -3.85 -0.97 -17.86
CA CYS A 49 -2.61 -1.13 -18.62
C CYS A 49 -2.23 -2.59 -18.86
N LYS A 50 -2.40 -3.48 -17.87
CA LYS A 50 -2.16 -4.92 -18.09
C LYS A 50 -3.10 -5.51 -19.13
N ALA A 51 -4.34 -5.03 -19.19
CA ALA A 51 -5.34 -5.49 -20.14
C ALA A 51 -5.12 -4.94 -21.55
N LEU A 52 -4.79 -3.64 -21.68
CA LEU A 52 -4.96 -2.91 -22.95
C LEU A 52 -3.64 -2.37 -23.54
N GLN A 53 -2.55 -2.34 -22.78
CA GLN A 53 -1.27 -1.80 -23.24
C GLN A 53 -0.44 -2.87 -23.97
N LYS A 54 0.26 -2.49 -25.05
CA LYS A 54 1.04 -3.41 -25.91
C LYS A 54 2.03 -4.33 -25.20
N ARG A 55 2.61 -3.89 -24.08
CA ARG A 55 3.54 -4.66 -23.23
C ARG A 55 2.88 -5.08 -21.91
N GLY A 56 1.55 -5.17 -21.90
CA GLY A 56 0.73 -5.64 -20.79
C GLY A 56 0.83 -7.14 -20.59
N SER A 57 -0.22 -7.76 -20.03
CA SER A 57 -0.27 -9.20 -19.80
C SER A 57 -0.44 -9.93 -21.13
N GLU A 58 0.52 -10.76 -21.52
CA GLU A 58 0.41 -11.60 -22.71
C GLU A 58 -0.61 -12.74 -22.53
N GLN A 59 -0.85 -13.17 -21.29
CA GLN A 59 -1.78 -14.28 -20.99
C GLN A 59 -3.23 -13.82 -20.87
N ALA A 60 -3.46 -12.64 -20.28
CA ALA A 60 -4.81 -12.20 -19.91
C ALA A 60 -5.21 -10.85 -20.52
N GLY A 61 -4.26 -10.13 -21.14
CA GLY A 61 -4.50 -8.87 -21.83
C GLY A 61 -4.80 -9.08 -23.32
N VAL A 62 -5.35 -8.05 -23.95
CA VAL A 62 -5.77 -8.02 -25.35
C VAL A 62 -5.41 -6.70 -26.06
N PRO A 63 -4.14 -6.28 -26.01
CA PRO A 63 -3.76 -4.96 -26.48
C PRO A 63 -3.92 -4.75 -27.99
N GLU A 64 -3.64 -5.75 -28.83
CA GLU A 64 -3.72 -5.59 -30.29
C GLU A 64 -5.18 -5.47 -30.75
N ARG A 65 -6.10 -6.29 -30.20
CA ARG A 65 -7.54 -6.21 -30.51
C ARG A 65 -8.17 -4.91 -30.03
N PHE A 66 -7.80 -4.45 -28.83
CA PHE A 66 -8.26 -3.15 -28.35
C PHE A 66 -7.74 -2.01 -29.22
N LYS A 67 -6.48 -2.09 -29.68
CA LYS A 67 -5.89 -1.12 -30.59
C LYS A 67 -6.60 -1.09 -31.95
N GLU A 68 -6.96 -2.24 -32.51
CA GLU A 68 -7.79 -2.33 -33.73
C GLU A 68 -9.17 -1.71 -33.53
N HIS A 69 -9.81 -1.96 -32.38
CA HIS A 69 -11.07 -1.33 -32.03
C HIS A 69 -10.96 0.19 -31.91
N CYS A 70 -9.94 0.70 -31.20
CA CYS A 70 -9.68 2.13 -31.14
C CYS A 70 -9.44 2.73 -32.53
N ALA A 71 -8.72 2.03 -33.42
CA ALA A 71 -8.48 2.50 -34.79
C ALA A 71 -9.77 2.65 -35.59
N ARG A 72 -10.78 1.78 -35.38
CA ARG A 72 -12.12 1.92 -35.98
C ARG A 72 -12.87 3.16 -35.49
N LEU A 73 -12.59 3.58 -34.25
CA LEU A 73 -13.14 4.80 -33.64
C LEU A 73 -12.27 6.04 -33.89
N GLU A 74 -11.26 5.94 -34.78
CA GLU A 74 -10.28 7.01 -35.03
C GLU A 74 -9.50 7.45 -33.77
N LEU A 75 -9.44 6.59 -32.75
CA LEU A 75 -8.72 6.81 -31.52
C LEU A 75 -7.35 6.14 -31.56
N LYS A 76 -6.32 6.85 -31.08
CA LYS A 76 -4.99 6.29 -30.89
C LYS A 76 -4.68 6.11 -29.40
N PRO A 77 -4.62 4.88 -28.87
CA PRO A 77 -4.30 4.66 -27.46
C PRO A 77 -2.81 4.94 -27.19
N ASN A 78 -2.52 5.78 -26.19
CA ASN A 78 -1.18 6.21 -25.78
C ASN A 78 -0.82 5.74 -24.37
N LEU A 79 -1.14 4.48 -24.05
CA LEU A 79 -0.81 3.88 -22.76
C LEU A 79 0.69 3.55 -22.66
N VAL A 80 1.34 4.10 -21.65
CA VAL A 80 2.78 3.94 -21.39
C VAL A 80 3.03 2.70 -20.53
N ALA A 81 4.06 1.92 -20.87
CA ALA A 81 4.45 0.76 -20.07
C ALA A 81 5.04 1.19 -18.71
N PHE A 82 4.81 0.39 -17.67
CA PHE A 82 5.44 0.57 -16.34
C PHE A 82 6.93 0.16 -16.30
N LYS A 83 7.71 0.43 -17.35
CA LYS A 83 9.17 0.21 -17.42
C LYS A 83 9.88 1.57 -17.41
N GLY A 84 10.89 1.75 -16.56
CA GLY A 84 11.61 3.04 -16.42
C GLY A 84 11.07 3.91 -15.27
N HIS A 85 10.82 5.21 -15.51
CA HIS A 85 10.24 6.13 -14.51
C HIS A 85 8.82 5.72 -14.11
N ARG A 86 8.72 4.76 -13.18
CA ARG A 86 7.48 4.06 -12.80
C ARG A 86 6.39 4.98 -12.24
N TYR A 87 6.77 6.15 -11.73
CA TYR A 87 5.87 7.09 -11.06
C TYR A 87 4.93 7.80 -12.05
N LEU A 88 5.47 8.48 -13.06
CA LEU A 88 4.64 9.23 -14.01
C LEU A 88 3.74 8.34 -14.86
N ALA A 89 4.14 7.08 -15.09
CA ALA A 89 3.32 6.13 -15.82
C ALA A 89 1.93 5.98 -15.20
N LEU A 90 1.82 5.99 -13.86
CA LEU A 90 0.53 5.91 -13.18
C LEU A 90 -0.35 7.12 -13.50
N TYR A 91 0.16 8.33 -13.31
CA TYR A 91 -0.57 9.58 -13.55
C TYR A 91 -0.95 9.75 -15.03
N ARG A 92 0.01 9.50 -15.93
CA ARG A 92 -0.19 9.62 -17.38
C ARG A 92 -1.21 8.62 -17.90
N ASN A 93 -1.10 7.36 -17.47
CA ASN A 93 -2.06 6.34 -17.87
C ASN A 93 -3.44 6.59 -17.27
N SER A 94 -3.54 7.26 -16.10
CA SER A 94 -4.85 7.59 -15.52
C SER A 94 -5.67 8.52 -16.42
N GLY A 95 -5.04 9.60 -16.90
CA GLY A 95 -5.69 10.52 -17.83
C GLY A 95 -6.04 9.84 -19.16
N GLU A 96 -5.12 9.06 -19.72
CA GLU A 96 -5.35 8.34 -20.97
C GLU A 96 -6.45 7.28 -20.86
N LEU A 97 -6.52 6.56 -19.74
CA LEU A 97 -7.59 5.60 -19.47
C LEU A 97 -8.95 6.28 -19.34
N LEU A 98 -9.03 7.46 -18.72
CA LEU A 98 -10.27 8.24 -18.68
C LEU A 98 -10.68 8.71 -20.09
N ARG A 99 -9.74 9.22 -20.90
CA ARG A 99 -10.00 9.60 -22.29
C ARG A 99 -10.56 8.43 -23.11
N LEU A 100 -10.05 7.23 -22.88
CA LEU A 100 -10.47 6.01 -23.56
C LEU A 100 -11.69 5.33 -22.92
N GLN A 101 -12.29 5.88 -21.85
CA GLN A 101 -13.37 5.21 -21.10
C GLN A 101 -14.50 4.70 -22.01
N GLY A 102 -15.00 5.55 -22.92
CA GLY A 102 -16.08 5.18 -23.84
C GLY A 102 -15.69 4.00 -24.74
N ALA A 103 -14.52 4.06 -25.36
CA ALA A 103 -14.00 2.98 -26.20
C ALA A 103 -13.69 1.69 -25.40
N ILE A 104 -13.29 1.82 -24.13
CA ILE A 104 -13.04 0.66 -23.27
C ILE A 104 -14.36 -0.03 -22.93
N LEU A 105 -15.38 0.74 -22.54
CA LEU A 105 -16.70 0.18 -22.24
C LEU A 105 -17.35 -0.39 -23.50
N ASP A 106 -17.26 0.30 -24.64
CA ASP A 106 -17.77 -0.23 -25.92
C ASP A 106 -17.03 -1.51 -26.35
N PHE A 107 -15.72 -1.60 -26.16
CA PHE A 107 -14.97 -2.82 -26.45
C PHE A 107 -15.35 -4.00 -25.55
N LEU A 108 -15.64 -3.75 -24.26
CA LEU A 108 -15.91 -4.80 -23.27
C LEU A 108 -17.40 -5.18 -23.18
N ASP A 109 -18.30 -4.23 -23.42
CA ASP A 109 -19.75 -4.36 -23.28
C ASP A 109 -20.51 -4.27 -24.61
N GLY A 110 -19.94 -3.60 -25.60
CA GLY A 110 -20.57 -3.30 -26.88
C GLY A 110 -21.00 -4.58 -27.56
N ARG A 111 -22.29 -4.65 -27.91
CA ARG A 111 -22.86 -5.73 -28.70
C ARG A 111 -22.74 -5.36 -30.16
N GLU A 112 -22.00 -6.14 -30.94
CA GLU A 112 -22.16 -6.12 -32.40
C GLU A 112 -23.42 -6.91 -32.78
N ASP A 113 -23.85 -6.78 -34.04
CA ASP A 113 -25.15 -7.12 -34.69
C ASP A 113 -25.81 -8.51 -34.45
N ARG A 114 -25.35 -9.30 -33.46
CA ARG A 114 -25.87 -10.64 -33.13
C ARG A 114 -26.07 -10.87 -31.63
N GLY A 115 -26.17 -9.79 -30.84
CA GLY A 115 -26.45 -9.86 -29.41
C GLY A 115 -25.31 -10.39 -28.54
N LYS A 116 -24.13 -10.58 -29.12
CA LYS A 116 -22.88 -10.99 -28.47
C LYS A 116 -21.95 -9.78 -28.33
N SER A 117 -21.23 -9.67 -27.23
CA SER A 117 -20.24 -8.59 -27.10
C SER A 117 -19.12 -8.72 -28.15
N VAL A 118 -18.45 -7.62 -28.50
CA VAL A 118 -17.23 -7.64 -29.34
C VAL A 118 -16.24 -8.66 -28.77
N TRP A 119 -16.14 -8.77 -27.45
CA TRP A 119 -15.37 -9.83 -26.79
C TRP A 119 -15.85 -11.24 -27.13
N GLU A 120 -17.13 -11.54 -26.95
CA GLU A 120 -17.72 -12.86 -27.21
C GLU A 120 -17.61 -13.28 -28.67
N LEU A 121 -17.67 -12.32 -29.60
CA LEU A 121 -17.54 -12.56 -31.03
C LEU A 121 -16.12 -12.95 -31.43
N ILE A 122 -15.10 -12.35 -30.82
CA ILE A 122 -13.70 -12.59 -31.20
C ILE A 122 -13.06 -13.71 -30.34
N HIS A 123 -13.61 -14.03 -29.15
CA HIS A 123 -12.99 -14.99 -28.22
C HIS A 123 -13.83 -16.23 -27.89
N GLY A 124 -15.13 -16.27 -28.23
CA GLY A 124 -15.97 -17.45 -28.03
C GLY A 124 -16.25 -17.81 -26.56
N GLY A 125 -16.06 -16.88 -25.61
CA GLY A 125 -16.25 -17.12 -24.19
C GLY A 125 -16.38 -15.83 -23.36
N PRO A 126 -16.71 -15.93 -22.06
CA PRO A 126 -16.92 -14.78 -21.19
C PRO A 126 -15.63 -13.99 -20.94
N LEU A 127 -15.77 -12.74 -20.46
CA LEU A 127 -14.63 -11.92 -20.06
C LEU A 127 -13.81 -12.62 -18.96
N ASN A 128 -12.48 -12.59 -19.10
CA ASN A 128 -11.60 -13.07 -18.04
C ASN A 128 -11.63 -12.11 -16.81
N LYS A 129 -11.12 -12.58 -15.67
CA LYS A 129 -11.14 -11.81 -14.41
C LYS A 129 -10.46 -10.45 -14.50
N LEU A 130 -9.40 -10.31 -15.32
CA LEU A 130 -8.70 -9.05 -15.50
C LEU A 130 -9.60 -8.03 -16.22
N LEU A 131 -10.25 -8.45 -17.30
CA LEU A 131 -11.12 -7.59 -18.10
C LEU A 131 -12.42 -7.23 -17.36
N LEU A 132 -12.98 -8.17 -16.59
CA LEU A 132 -14.10 -7.90 -15.68
C LEU A 132 -13.73 -6.80 -14.68
N ALA A 133 -12.57 -6.90 -14.02
CA ALA A 133 -12.12 -5.90 -13.06
C ALA A 133 -11.93 -4.52 -13.71
N VAL A 134 -11.43 -4.47 -14.95
CA VAL A 134 -11.29 -3.22 -15.71
C VAL A 134 -12.67 -2.63 -16.01
N ARG A 135 -13.58 -3.41 -16.60
CA ARG A 135 -14.94 -2.98 -16.91
C ARG A 135 -15.67 -2.45 -15.67
N ASP A 136 -15.69 -3.23 -14.60
CA ASP A 136 -16.41 -2.90 -13.38
C ASP A 136 -15.82 -1.63 -12.73
N GLY A 137 -14.50 -1.46 -12.81
CA GLY A 137 -13.83 -0.23 -12.36
C GLY A 137 -14.26 1.03 -13.11
N PHE A 138 -14.41 0.96 -14.44
CA PHE A 138 -14.86 2.09 -15.26
C PHE A 138 -16.35 2.44 -15.10
N ARG A 139 -17.15 1.53 -14.52
CA ARG A 139 -18.56 1.78 -14.21
C ARG A 139 -18.76 2.49 -12.87
N TYR A 140 -17.72 2.57 -12.03
CA TYR A 140 -17.83 3.15 -10.70
C TYR A 140 -17.44 4.64 -10.72
N PRO A 141 -18.36 5.58 -10.41
CA PRO A 141 -18.09 7.03 -10.52
C PRO A 141 -16.89 7.51 -9.71
N LEU A 142 -16.66 6.94 -8.52
CA LEU A 142 -15.51 7.29 -7.69
C LEU A 142 -14.17 6.89 -8.32
N MET A 143 -14.13 5.79 -9.10
CA MET A 143 -12.93 5.42 -9.83
C MET A 143 -12.64 6.43 -10.94
N LEU A 144 -13.68 6.89 -11.66
CA LEU A 144 -13.54 7.91 -12.70
C LEU A 144 -13.08 9.25 -12.14
N ALA A 145 -13.64 9.67 -11.00
CA ALA A 145 -13.16 10.84 -10.25
C ALA A 145 -11.67 10.69 -9.91
N GLY A 146 -11.26 9.53 -9.41
CA GLY A 146 -9.86 9.23 -9.11
C GLY A 146 -8.94 9.28 -10.34
N LEU A 147 -9.38 8.71 -11.47
CA LEU A 147 -8.64 8.77 -12.74
C LEU A 147 -8.48 10.23 -13.21
N LYS A 148 -9.55 11.04 -13.11
CA LYS A 148 -9.52 12.47 -13.41
C LYS A 148 -8.54 13.20 -12.50
N THR A 149 -8.60 13.00 -11.19
CA THR A 149 -7.65 13.60 -10.24
C THR A 149 -6.20 13.29 -10.59
N LEU A 150 -5.87 12.02 -10.84
CA LEU A 150 -4.50 11.63 -11.20
C LEU A 150 -4.08 12.18 -12.57
N GLY A 151 -4.98 12.21 -13.55
CA GLY A 151 -4.71 12.82 -14.86
C GLY A 151 -4.44 14.32 -14.79
N LEU A 152 -5.23 15.06 -14.01
CA LEU A 152 -5.02 16.50 -13.78
C LEU A 152 -3.69 16.78 -13.07
N LEU A 153 -3.36 15.96 -12.06
CA LEU A 153 -2.06 16.04 -11.38
C LEU A 153 -0.90 15.81 -12.36
N GLU A 154 -1.04 14.93 -13.35
CA GLU A 154 -0.04 14.76 -14.41
C GLU A 154 0.18 16.05 -15.21
N LYS A 155 -0.92 16.53 -15.82
CA LYS A 155 -0.91 17.62 -16.80
C LYS A 155 -0.52 18.97 -16.22
N GLN A 156 -0.91 19.22 -14.96
CA GLN A 156 -0.81 20.56 -14.38
C GLN A 156 0.26 20.68 -13.28
N ALA A 157 0.58 19.57 -12.60
CA ALA A 157 1.55 19.57 -11.52
C ALA A 157 2.76 18.68 -11.82
N ALA A 158 2.65 17.36 -11.66
CA ALA A 158 3.77 16.40 -11.70
C ALA A 158 4.66 16.56 -12.95
N GLY A 159 4.07 16.66 -14.14
CA GLY A 159 4.81 16.90 -15.38
C GLY A 159 5.55 18.24 -15.38
N ARG A 160 4.91 19.29 -14.86
CA ARG A 160 5.52 20.63 -14.76
C ARG A 160 6.64 20.69 -13.74
N ILE A 161 6.54 19.97 -12.62
CA ILE A 161 7.65 19.88 -11.68
C ILE A 161 8.85 19.21 -12.37
N MET A 162 8.64 18.13 -13.12
CA MET A 162 9.75 17.51 -13.87
C MET A 162 10.40 18.47 -14.87
N MET A 163 9.60 19.27 -15.58
CA MET A 163 10.12 20.28 -16.50
C MET A 163 10.89 21.39 -15.78
N ALA A 164 10.39 21.87 -14.63
CA ALA A 164 11.01 22.93 -13.84
C ALA A 164 12.44 22.56 -13.41
N PHE A 165 12.60 21.34 -12.89
CA PHE A 165 13.87 20.87 -12.36
C PHE A 165 14.87 20.51 -13.47
N LYS A 166 14.41 20.04 -14.63
CA LYS A 166 15.26 19.85 -15.81
C LYS A 166 15.83 21.16 -16.35
N ARG A 167 15.06 22.25 -16.31
CA ARG A 167 15.51 23.58 -16.77
C ARG A 167 16.40 24.32 -15.76
N SER A 168 16.40 23.90 -14.50
CA SER A 168 17.16 24.61 -13.44
C SER A 168 18.66 24.53 -13.71
N GLY A 169 19.37 25.67 -13.62
CA GLY A 169 20.79 25.79 -13.94
C GLY A 169 21.72 25.32 -12.83
N HIS A 170 21.43 25.69 -11.59
CA HIS A 170 22.16 25.32 -10.39
C HIS A 170 21.23 24.63 -9.39
N ILE A 171 21.75 23.78 -8.50
CA ILE A 171 20.90 23.09 -7.50
C ILE A 171 20.17 24.07 -6.57
N LEU A 172 20.79 25.21 -6.27
CA LEU A 172 20.16 26.27 -5.45
C LEU A 172 19.02 27.00 -6.17
N ASP A 173 18.96 26.97 -7.50
CA ASP A 173 17.84 27.57 -8.26
C ASP A 173 16.54 26.78 -8.02
N ALA A 174 16.64 25.55 -7.52
CA ALA A 174 15.50 24.76 -7.08
C ALA A 174 14.79 25.36 -5.85
N ASN A 175 15.46 26.17 -5.04
CA ASN A 175 14.87 26.74 -3.82
C ASN A 175 13.62 27.55 -4.15
N THR A 176 13.70 28.40 -5.19
CA THR A 176 12.57 29.19 -5.67
C THR A 176 11.41 28.31 -6.12
N ARG A 177 11.71 27.16 -6.76
CA ARG A 177 10.69 26.18 -7.18
C ARG A 177 10.03 25.52 -5.98
N TYR A 178 10.81 25.09 -4.99
CA TYR A 178 10.28 24.50 -3.76
C TYR A 178 9.41 25.49 -2.98
N LEU A 179 9.80 26.76 -2.94
CA LEU A 179 9.00 27.80 -2.29
C LEU A 179 7.66 28.01 -3.00
N GLU A 180 7.66 28.08 -4.33
CA GLU A 180 6.42 28.22 -5.11
C GLU A 180 5.51 27.00 -4.94
N MET A 181 6.08 25.79 -4.98
CA MET A 181 5.33 24.56 -4.68
C MET A 181 4.71 24.60 -3.29
N ARG A 182 5.47 25.03 -2.27
CA ARG A 182 4.95 25.12 -0.90
C ARG A 182 3.78 26.09 -0.82
N LYS A 183 3.89 27.26 -1.44
CA LYS A 183 2.80 28.26 -1.49
C LYS A 183 1.54 27.69 -2.16
N LYS A 184 1.69 27.13 -3.37
CA LYS A 184 0.58 26.59 -4.17
C LYS A 184 -0.06 25.38 -3.48
N PHE A 185 0.72 24.41 -2.99
CA PHE A 185 0.18 23.25 -2.29
C PHE A 185 -0.50 23.63 -0.96
N THR A 186 0.02 24.63 -0.24
CA THR A 186 -0.66 25.16 0.95
C THR A 186 -2.04 25.74 0.60
N ARG A 187 -2.15 26.48 -0.50
CA ARG A 187 -3.43 27.01 -0.98
C ARG A 187 -4.36 25.90 -1.46
N TRP A 188 -3.90 25.04 -2.37
CA TRP A 188 -4.71 23.99 -2.99
C TRP A 188 -5.08 22.85 -2.05
N SER A 189 -4.34 22.63 -0.97
CA SER A 189 -4.73 21.68 0.09
C SER A 189 -5.94 22.15 0.90
N LYS A 190 -6.22 23.45 0.91
CA LYS A 190 -7.40 24.03 1.56
C LYS A 190 -8.57 24.17 0.58
N ASP A 191 -8.26 24.58 -0.65
CA ASP A 191 -9.22 24.75 -1.72
C ASP A 191 -8.54 24.54 -3.08
N ALA A 192 -8.85 23.42 -3.73
CA ALA A 192 -8.28 23.04 -5.01
C ALA A 192 -9.05 23.61 -6.23
N THR A 193 -10.03 24.50 -6.03
CA THR A 193 -10.86 25.05 -7.12
C THR A 193 -10.02 25.68 -8.23
N ALA A 194 -9.07 26.55 -7.88
CA ALA A 194 -8.22 27.21 -8.87
C ALA A 194 -7.36 26.19 -9.67
N PHE A 195 -6.89 25.12 -9.03
CA PHE A 195 -6.17 24.05 -9.73
C PHE A 195 -7.09 23.28 -10.69
N LEU A 196 -8.32 22.97 -10.25
CA LEU A 196 -9.31 22.31 -11.09
C LEU A 196 -9.66 23.14 -12.34
N GLU A 197 -9.76 24.46 -12.16
CA GLU A 197 -9.97 25.45 -13.25
C GLU A 197 -8.76 25.62 -14.18
N GLY A 198 -7.60 25.05 -13.83
CA GLY A 198 -6.42 25.03 -14.68
C GLY A 198 -5.25 25.90 -14.23
N GLU A 199 -5.27 26.43 -12.99
CA GLU A 199 -4.15 27.20 -12.44
C GLU A 199 -2.87 26.36 -12.43
N LEU A 200 -1.85 26.84 -13.16
CA LEU A 200 -0.58 26.15 -13.27
C LEU A 200 0.29 26.32 -12.03
N LEU A 201 1.07 25.27 -11.73
CA LEU A 201 2.03 25.26 -10.62
C LEU A 201 3.22 26.20 -10.87
N PHE A 202 3.69 26.28 -12.11
CA PHE A 202 4.81 27.14 -12.53
C PHE A 202 4.40 27.92 -13.80
N PRO A 203 3.83 29.13 -13.66
CA PRO A 203 3.38 29.94 -14.78
C PRO A 203 4.51 30.33 -15.75
N ASP A 204 5.72 30.48 -15.22
CA ASP A 204 6.91 30.89 -15.97
C ASP A 204 7.47 29.79 -16.91
N LEU A 205 6.96 28.56 -16.81
CA LEU A 205 7.35 27.48 -17.74
C LEU A 205 6.60 27.55 -19.08
N GLY A 206 5.79 28.58 -19.31
CA GLY A 206 4.96 28.76 -20.50
C GLY A 206 3.59 28.10 -20.39
N GLU A 207 2.84 28.13 -21.47
CA GLU A 207 1.50 27.55 -21.52
C GLU A 207 1.51 26.03 -21.30
N ARG A 208 0.34 25.47 -20.98
CA ARG A 208 0.15 24.02 -20.87
C ARG A 208 -0.10 23.48 -22.27
N GLU A 209 0.53 22.36 -22.59
CA GLU A 209 0.23 21.63 -23.82
C GLU A 209 -1.23 21.18 -23.76
N GLU A 210 -2.06 21.76 -24.62
CA GLU A 210 -3.45 21.37 -24.80
C GLU A 210 -3.47 20.14 -25.70
N ASP A 211 -3.96 19.01 -25.16
CA ASP A 211 -4.04 17.74 -25.86
C ASP A 211 -5.38 17.04 -25.57
N GLU A 212 -5.67 16.00 -26.36
CA GLU A 212 -6.95 15.27 -26.26
C GLU A 212 -7.20 14.69 -24.85
N VAL A 213 -6.14 14.39 -24.10
CA VAL A 213 -6.25 13.86 -22.73
C VAL A 213 -6.74 14.95 -21.79
N LEU A 214 -6.14 16.13 -21.85
CA LEU A 214 -6.56 17.27 -21.07
C LEU A 214 -7.98 17.72 -21.43
N ASP A 215 -8.34 17.70 -22.71
CA ASP A 215 -9.70 17.99 -23.16
C ASP A 215 -10.71 17.00 -22.56
N ALA A 216 -10.40 15.70 -22.57
CA ALA A 216 -11.24 14.69 -21.93
C ALA A 216 -11.36 14.92 -20.41
N LEU A 217 -10.27 15.27 -19.74
CA LEU A 217 -10.27 15.60 -18.31
C LEU A 217 -11.17 16.80 -17.99
N LYS A 218 -11.20 17.82 -18.85
CA LYS A 218 -12.06 19.01 -18.70
C LYS A 218 -13.53 18.70 -18.96
N ARG A 219 -13.86 17.85 -19.94
CA ARG A 219 -15.26 17.50 -20.28
C ARG A 219 -15.98 16.74 -19.18
N TYR A 220 -15.26 15.94 -18.38
CA TYR A 220 -15.85 15.12 -17.33
C TYR A 220 -16.16 15.94 -16.07
N VAL A 221 -17.28 16.67 -16.02
CA VAL A 221 -17.62 17.60 -14.91
C VAL A 221 -18.48 17.00 -13.80
N GLU A 222 -19.13 15.86 -14.05
CA GLU A 222 -20.15 15.27 -13.17
C GLU A 222 -19.66 14.93 -11.76
N GLN A 223 -18.35 14.76 -11.58
CA GLN A 223 -17.74 14.39 -10.30
C GLN A 223 -16.78 15.46 -9.77
N ASP A 224 -16.87 16.70 -10.24
CA ASP A 224 -15.90 17.75 -9.93
C ASP A 224 -15.81 18.09 -8.45
N THR A 225 -16.91 17.98 -7.71
CA THR A 225 -16.89 18.12 -6.24
C THR A 225 -15.98 17.06 -5.60
N VAL A 226 -16.13 15.80 -6.01
CA VAL A 226 -15.31 14.69 -5.48
C VAL A 226 -13.86 14.81 -5.95
N VAL A 227 -13.64 15.19 -7.22
CA VAL A 227 -12.31 15.45 -7.78
C VAL A 227 -11.60 16.56 -7.00
N LYS A 228 -12.30 17.64 -6.66
CA LYS A 228 -11.78 18.74 -5.84
C LYS A 228 -11.36 18.25 -4.46
N GLU A 229 -12.20 17.48 -3.78
CA GLU A 229 -11.88 16.91 -2.46
C GLU A 229 -10.66 15.98 -2.53
N MET A 230 -10.58 15.13 -3.56
CA MET A 230 -9.42 14.27 -3.78
C MET A 230 -8.14 15.07 -4.07
N LEU A 231 -8.24 16.17 -4.82
CA LEU A 231 -7.12 17.07 -5.07
C LEU A 231 -6.64 17.75 -3.79
N GLU A 232 -7.54 18.29 -2.97
CA GLU A 232 -7.23 18.88 -1.66
C GLU A 232 -6.44 17.91 -0.78
N LEU A 233 -6.90 16.65 -0.69
CA LEU A 233 -6.22 15.59 0.04
C LEU A 233 -4.83 15.28 -0.55
N ASN A 234 -4.72 15.14 -1.87
CA ASN A 234 -3.43 14.91 -2.52
C ASN A 234 -2.44 16.04 -2.25
N PHE A 235 -2.87 17.30 -2.35
CA PHE A 235 -2.01 18.45 -2.06
C PHE A 235 -1.63 18.56 -0.59
N CYS A 236 -2.51 18.15 0.33
CA CYS A 236 -2.17 18.04 1.75
C CYS A 236 -1.00 17.06 1.95
N VAL A 237 -1.08 15.86 1.35
CA VAL A 237 -0.01 14.86 1.43
C VAL A 237 1.26 15.34 0.73
N TRP A 238 1.14 15.92 -0.46
CA TRP A 238 2.28 16.43 -1.23
C TRP A 238 3.00 17.58 -0.50
N LEU A 239 2.27 18.44 0.21
CA LEU A 239 2.83 19.49 1.03
C LEU A 239 3.68 18.92 2.17
N VAL A 240 3.14 17.96 2.93
CA VAL A 240 3.86 17.30 4.03
C VAL A 240 5.15 16.66 3.52
N VAL A 241 5.07 15.98 2.38
CA VAL A 241 6.24 15.36 1.79
C VAL A 241 7.23 16.41 1.32
N LEU A 242 6.79 17.43 0.59
CA LEU A 242 7.62 18.55 0.13
C LEU A 242 8.40 19.18 1.30
N GLU A 243 7.71 19.56 2.37
CA GLU A 243 8.33 20.21 3.54
C GLU A 243 9.38 19.32 4.21
N ARG A 244 9.14 18.01 4.29
CA ARG A 244 10.13 17.05 4.82
C ARG A 244 11.35 16.94 3.91
N MET A 245 11.14 16.96 2.61
CA MET A 245 12.14 16.59 1.60
C MET A 245 13.03 17.75 1.18
N ALA A 246 12.44 18.93 1.09
CA ALA A 246 13.09 20.17 0.74
C ALA A 246 13.42 21.01 2.00
N LYS A 247 13.45 20.39 3.19
CA LYS A 247 13.68 21.07 4.46
C LYS A 247 14.94 21.94 4.44
N ASP A 248 16.02 21.46 3.81
CA ASP A 248 17.27 22.21 3.74
C ASP A 248 17.22 23.35 2.69
N GLN A 249 16.30 23.29 1.74
CA GLN A 249 16.15 24.25 0.62
C GLN A 249 15.02 25.26 0.83
N LEU A 250 14.08 24.97 1.73
CA LEU A 250 13.00 25.85 2.12
C LEU A 250 13.49 26.92 3.11
N PRO A 251 12.69 27.97 3.36
CA PRO A 251 13.05 29.01 4.33
C PRO A 251 13.49 28.43 5.67
N GLU A 252 14.53 29.02 6.28
CA GLU A 252 15.20 28.52 7.50
C GLU A 252 16.04 27.23 7.31
N GLY A 253 16.12 26.71 6.08
CA GLY A 253 16.94 25.59 5.71
C GLY A 253 18.43 25.94 5.57
N LYS A 254 19.30 24.93 5.61
CA LYS A 254 20.76 25.09 5.48
C LYS A 254 21.20 25.79 4.19
N PHE A 255 20.40 25.63 3.13
CA PHE A 255 20.65 26.16 1.80
C PHE A 255 19.71 27.31 1.43
N ASP A 256 19.04 27.92 2.40
CA ASP A 256 18.31 29.17 2.20
C ASP A 256 19.27 30.37 2.22
N GLY A 257 19.09 31.34 1.31
CA GLY A 257 19.89 32.57 1.29
C GLY A 257 21.42 32.39 1.20
N VAL A 258 21.90 31.37 0.50
CA VAL A 258 23.33 31.01 0.44
C VAL A 258 24.15 32.06 -0.32
N ASN A 259 25.34 32.39 0.19
CA ASN A 259 26.28 33.32 -0.46
C ASN A 259 26.94 32.74 -1.73
N GLU A 260 27.51 33.61 -2.56
CA GLU A 260 28.15 33.20 -3.83
C GLU A 260 29.30 32.21 -3.65
N GLY A 261 30.06 32.31 -2.55
CA GLY A 261 31.14 31.36 -2.25
C GLY A 261 30.65 29.91 -2.14
N LYS A 262 29.60 29.66 -1.34
CA LYS A 262 29.01 28.32 -1.24
C LYS A 262 28.28 27.90 -2.52
N ARG A 263 27.79 28.85 -3.34
CA ARG A 263 27.26 28.54 -4.67
C ARG A 263 28.35 27.99 -5.58
N ALA A 264 29.56 28.56 -5.54
CA ALA A 264 30.71 28.04 -6.26
C ALA A 264 31.12 26.63 -5.77
N ASP A 265 31.12 26.40 -4.46
CA ASP A 265 31.45 25.08 -3.88
C ASP A 265 30.46 23.98 -4.33
N LEU A 266 29.21 24.36 -4.59
CA LEU A 266 28.14 23.44 -5.01
C LEU A 266 27.99 23.34 -6.54
N ALA A 267 28.84 24.01 -7.32
CA ALA A 267 28.74 24.04 -8.78
C ALA A 267 28.87 22.64 -9.41
N SER A 268 29.63 21.73 -8.78
CA SER A 268 29.81 20.36 -9.25
C SER A 268 28.69 19.40 -8.85
N VAL A 269 27.75 19.85 -7.99
CA VAL A 269 26.66 18.99 -7.49
C VAL A 269 25.61 18.79 -8.58
N LYS A 270 25.34 17.53 -8.90
CA LYS A 270 24.30 17.17 -9.87
C LYS A 270 22.91 17.55 -9.33
N LYS A 271 22.07 18.06 -10.22
CA LYS A 271 20.75 18.62 -9.91
C LYS A 271 19.69 17.55 -9.70
N GLU A 272 19.88 16.41 -10.36
CA GLU A 272 18.96 15.29 -10.39
C GLU A 272 19.43 14.22 -9.39
N ASN A 273 18.50 13.67 -8.62
CA ASN A 273 18.74 12.49 -7.77
C ASN A 273 18.53 11.20 -8.58
N ASP A 274 18.97 11.18 -9.85
CA ASP A 274 18.91 10.02 -10.74
C ASP A 274 20.12 9.09 -10.53
N VAL A 275 20.97 9.42 -9.56
CA VAL A 275 22.28 8.78 -9.36
C VAL A 275 22.13 7.27 -9.25
N SER A 276 21.16 6.78 -8.48
CA SER A 276 20.89 5.35 -8.37
C SER A 276 20.43 4.74 -9.70
N GLU A 277 19.44 5.31 -10.38
CA GLU A 277 18.94 4.81 -11.67
C GLU A 277 20.04 4.79 -12.74
N ARG A 278 20.84 5.85 -12.83
CA ARG A 278 21.96 5.96 -13.76
C ARG A 278 23.07 4.97 -13.42
N ASP A 279 23.37 4.80 -12.13
CA ASP A 279 24.40 3.87 -11.68
C ASP A 279 23.97 2.43 -11.95
N PHE A 280 22.69 2.09 -11.73
CA PHE A 280 22.12 0.79 -12.11
C PHE A 280 22.09 0.59 -13.63
N ALA A 281 21.70 1.59 -14.42
CA ALA A 281 21.72 1.49 -15.87
C ALA A 281 23.15 1.31 -16.42
N THR A 282 24.12 2.02 -15.82
CA THR A 282 25.54 1.86 -16.17
C THR A 282 26.04 0.48 -15.74
N LEU A 283 25.67 0.03 -14.54
CA LEU A 283 26.03 -1.30 -14.03
C LEU A 283 25.46 -2.40 -14.93
N ASP A 284 24.18 -2.37 -15.27
CA ASP A 284 23.51 -3.34 -16.14
C ASP A 284 24.18 -3.39 -17.51
N ARG A 285 24.50 -2.23 -18.09
CA ARG A 285 25.27 -2.16 -19.33
C ARG A 285 26.65 -2.81 -19.20
N VAL A 286 27.43 -2.45 -18.17
CA VAL A 286 28.79 -2.98 -17.99
C VAL A 286 28.77 -4.48 -17.70
N MET A 287 27.77 -4.97 -16.94
CA MET A 287 27.59 -6.41 -16.71
C MET A 287 27.25 -7.17 -17.99
N ARG A 288 26.50 -6.58 -18.93
CA ARG A 288 26.23 -7.20 -20.24
C ARG A 288 27.44 -7.18 -21.16
N GLU A 289 28.16 -6.06 -21.21
CA GLU A 289 29.36 -5.94 -22.03
C GLU A 289 30.52 -6.78 -21.48
N LYS A 290 30.62 -6.92 -20.15
CA LYS A 290 31.73 -7.58 -19.45
C LYS A 290 31.20 -8.45 -18.30
N PRO A 291 30.58 -9.60 -18.60
CA PRO A 291 29.93 -10.45 -17.59
C PRO A 291 30.90 -11.04 -16.55
N ASN A 292 32.18 -11.17 -16.91
CA ASN A 292 33.22 -11.72 -16.03
C ASN A 292 33.89 -10.67 -15.13
N PHE A 293 33.37 -9.43 -15.08
CA PHE A 293 33.93 -8.41 -14.19
C PHE A 293 33.62 -8.72 -12.73
N LEU A 294 34.63 -8.60 -11.87
CA LEU A 294 34.45 -8.66 -10.43
C LEU A 294 33.63 -7.46 -9.95
N THR A 295 32.84 -7.64 -8.89
CA THR A 295 32.00 -6.58 -8.31
C THR A 295 32.81 -5.33 -7.95
N ILE A 296 34.00 -5.49 -7.37
CA ILE A 296 34.90 -4.36 -7.04
C ILE A 296 35.35 -3.59 -8.29
N ALA A 297 35.52 -4.26 -9.43
CA ALA A 297 35.88 -3.61 -10.69
C ALA A 297 34.68 -2.85 -11.27
N LEU A 298 33.47 -3.40 -11.15
CA LEU A 298 32.22 -2.72 -11.54
C LEU A 298 32.01 -1.45 -10.71
N GLU A 299 32.17 -1.54 -9.39
CA GLU A 299 32.12 -0.38 -8.48
C GLU A 299 33.18 0.67 -8.84
N GLY A 300 34.42 0.23 -9.13
CA GLY A 300 35.50 1.11 -9.57
C GLY A 300 35.15 1.88 -10.85
N VAL A 301 34.56 1.21 -11.85
CA VAL A 301 34.12 1.85 -13.11
C VAL A 301 33.02 2.89 -12.84
N LEU A 302 32.05 2.56 -12.00
CA LEU A 302 30.97 3.48 -11.63
C LEU A 302 31.51 4.73 -10.91
N LEU A 303 32.38 4.54 -9.92
CA LEU A 303 33.02 5.62 -9.17
C LEU A 303 33.88 6.50 -10.09
N PHE A 304 34.70 5.88 -10.94
CA PHE A 304 35.56 6.58 -11.88
C PHE A 304 34.77 7.46 -12.85
N LYS A 305 33.62 6.97 -13.32
CA LYS A 305 32.69 7.73 -14.15
C LYS A 305 32.01 8.85 -13.38
N ASN A 306 31.49 8.57 -12.18
CA ASN A 306 30.70 9.53 -11.41
C ASN A 306 31.53 10.70 -10.87
N ASN A 307 32.79 10.46 -10.52
CA ASN A 307 33.70 11.48 -10.01
C ASN A 307 34.37 12.32 -11.12
N GLY A 308 34.09 12.04 -12.40
CA GLY A 308 34.75 12.72 -13.51
C GLY A 308 36.26 12.43 -13.57
N SER A 309 36.71 11.31 -13.00
CA SER A 309 38.13 10.98 -12.86
C SER A 309 38.84 10.87 -14.21
N ALA A 310 38.13 10.50 -15.27
CA ALA A 310 38.65 10.49 -16.64
C ALA A 310 39.08 11.88 -17.11
N GLY A 311 38.23 12.90 -16.92
CA GLY A 311 38.53 14.28 -17.29
C GLY A 311 39.63 14.88 -16.43
N TRP A 312 39.60 14.60 -15.12
CA TRP A 312 40.65 15.01 -14.19
C TRP A 312 42.03 14.41 -14.54
N LEU A 313 42.10 13.11 -14.86
CA LEU A 313 43.33 12.49 -15.35
C LEU A 313 43.74 13.05 -16.72
N GLY A 314 42.75 13.32 -17.59
CA GLY A 314 42.92 13.92 -18.91
C GLY A 314 43.59 15.29 -18.87
N ALA A 315 43.27 16.11 -17.86
CA ALA A 315 43.84 17.43 -17.63
C ALA A 315 45.24 17.41 -17.02
N MET A 316 45.74 16.25 -16.58
CA MET A 316 47.12 16.11 -16.08
C MET A 316 48.11 15.82 -17.21
N GLY A 317 49.34 16.30 -17.03
CA GLY A 317 50.49 15.94 -17.86
C GLY A 317 50.75 14.42 -17.90
N SER A 318 51.29 13.96 -19.02
CA SER A 318 51.49 12.53 -19.32
C SER A 318 52.31 11.80 -18.26
N GLU A 319 53.38 12.42 -17.78
CA GLU A 319 54.29 11.85 -16.78
C GLU A 319 53.59 11.64 -15.43
N ARG A 320 52.88 12.66 -14.92
CA ARG A 320 52.12 12.57 -13.67
C ARG A 320 50.98 11.55 -13.75
N ARG A 321 50.32 11.45 -14.91
CA ARG A 321 49.29 10.43 -15.16
C ARG A 321 49.87 9.02 -15.08
N ALA A 322 51.00 8.77 -15.74
CA ALA A 322 51.66 7.48 -15.73
C ALA A 322 52.11 7.08 -14.32
N ALA A 323 52.67 8.02 -13.55
CA ALA A 323 53.07 7.79 -12.16
C ALA A 323 51.88 7.36 -11.27
N LEU A 324 50.72 8.01 -11.40
CA LEU A 324 49.51 7.67 -10.65
C LEU A 324 48.95 6.30 -11.02
N VAL A 325 48.92 5.96 -12.32
CA VAL A 325 48.47 4.63 -12.78
C VAL A 325 49.41 3.55 -12.23
N HIS A 326 50.72 3.78 -12.28
CA HIS A 326 51.70 2.83 -11.77
C HIS A 326 51.58 2.64 -10.24
N ALA A 327 51.33 3.72 -9.49
CA ALA A 327 51.04 3.64 -8.06
C ALA A 327 49.77 2.83 -7.78
N ALA A 328 48.69 3.05 -8.54
CA ALA A 328 47.45 2.28 -8.41
C ALA A 328 47.64 0.78 -8.72
N MET A 329 48.47 0.44 -9.71
CA MET A 329 48.81 -0.95 -10.02
C MET A 329 49.54 -1.64 -8.87
N LYS A 330 50.44 -0.93 -8.17
CA LYS A 330 51.12 -1.45 -6.98
C LYS A 330 50.18 -1.72 -5.80
N LEU A 331 49.11 -0.92 -5.66
CA LEU A 331 48.10 -1.06 -4.60
C LEU A 331 47.07 -2.17 -4.87
N LYS A 332 46.92 -2.62 -6.11
CA LYS A 332 45.90 -3.61 -6.49
C LYS A 332 45.95 -4.91 -5.67
N PRO A 333 47.11 -5.57 -5.46
CA PRO A 333 47.15 -6.83 -4.71
C PRO A 333 46.65 -6.71 -3.28
N GLU A 334 46.93 -5.59 -2.62
CA GLU A 334 46.48 -5.28 -1.26
C GLU A 334 44.95 -5.10 -1.22
N LEU A 335 44.38 -4.36 -2.17
CA LEU A 335 42.94 -4.19 -2.30
C LEU A 335 42.23 -5.52 -2.61
N ASP A 336 42.81 -6.38 -3.44
CA ASP A 336 42.28 -7.71 -3.74
C ASP A 336 42.30 -8.63 -2.51
N ALA A 337 43.33 -8.52 -1.65
CA ALA A 337 43.39 -9.24 -0.38
C ALA A 337 42.32 -8.73 0.61
N LEU A 338 42.18 -7.42 0.75
CA LEU A 338 41.17 -6.79 1.60
C LEU A 338 39.74 -7.15 1.14
N HIS A 339 39.50 -7.20 -0.17
CA HIS A 339 38.22 -7.60 -0.73
C HIS A 339 37.88 -9.06 -0.40
N ARG A 340 38.85 -9.98 -0.54
CA ARG A 340 38.69 -11.39 -0.16
C ARG A 340 38.39 -11.55 1.33
N GLN A 341 39.09 -10.80 2.19
CA GLN A 341 38.83 -10.79 3.63
C GLN A 341 37.40 -10.33 3.94
N ARG A 342 36.94 -9.23 3.34
CA ARG A 342 35.56 -8.72 3.51
C ARG A 342 34.52 -9.73 3.03
N GLN A 343 34.76 -10.42 1.91
CA GLN A 343 33.86 -11.47 1.45
C GLN A 343 33.75 -12.62 2.46
N ALA A 344 34.87 -13.05 3.05
CA ALA A 344 34.87 -14.10 4.07
C ALA A 344 34.06 -13.67 5.31
N THR A 345 34.30 -12.45 5.82
CA THR A 345 33.56 -11.91 6.96
C THR A 345 32.06 -11.79 6.67
N ASN A 346 31.67 -11.33 5.48
CA ASN A 346 30.26 -11.19 5.12
C ASN A 346 29.57 -12.56 5.02
N ARG A 347 30.26 -13.60 4.54
CA ARG A 347 29.75 -14.98 4.52
C ARG A 347 29.53 -15.51 5.93
N GLU A 348 30.52 -15.37 6.81
CA GLU A 348 30.43 -15.79 8.20
C GLU A 348 29.27 -15.09 8.94
N GLN A 349 29.09 -13.78 8.72
CA GLN A 349 27.95 -13.04 9.27
C GLN A 349 26.60 -13.53 8.75
N ALA A 350 26.52 -13.86 7.45
CA ALA A 350 25.31 -14.39 6.85
C ALA A 350 24.96 -15.77 7.41
N GLU A 351 25.96 -16.64 7.57
CA GLU A 351 25.81 -17.97 8.18
C GLU A 351 25.37 -17.88 9.64
N THR A 352 25.97 -16.96 10.41
CA THR A 352 25.59 -16.73 11.81
C THR A 352 24.13 -16.27 11.93
N LYS A 353 23.70 -15.32 11.09
CA LYS A 353 22.30 -14.86 11.07
C LYS A 353 21.34 -15.98 10.68
N LEU A 354 21.73 -16.84 9.74
CA LEU A 354 20.92 -18.00 9.36
C LEU A 354 20.79 -19.01 10.51
N ARG A 355 21.89 -19.25 11.25
CA ARG A 355 21.89 -20.11 12.44
C ARG A 355 20.98 -19.56 13.53
N GLU A 356 21.11 -18.27 13.86
CA GLU A 356 20.23 -17.62 14.83
C GLU A 356 18.75 -17.67 14.42
N ALA A 357 18.45 -17.50 13.12
CA ALA A 357 17.08 -17.61 12.62
C ALA A 357 16.52 -19.03 12.81
N ARG A 358 17.31 -20.06 12.51
CA ARG A 358 16.95 -21.47 12.72
C ARG A 358 16.75 -21.79 14.20
N GLU A 359 17.62 -21.30 15.07
CA GLU A 359 17.50 -21.48 16.53
C GLU A 359 16.23 -20.81 17.07
N ARG A 360 15.93 -19.57 16.63
CA ARG A 360 14.68 -18.89 17.01
C ARG A 360 13.45 -19.65 16.54
N GLU A 361 13.48 -20.20 15.33
CA GLU A 361 12.37 -21.02 14.82
C GLU A 361 12.24 -22.33 15.61
N ALA A 362 13.34 -22.99 15.95
CA ALA A 362 13.34 -24.20 16.77
C ALA A 362 12.79 -23.94 18.18
N VAL A 363 13.19 -22.84 18.83
CA VAL A 363 12.64 -22.42 20.12
C VAL A 363 11.15 -22.12 20.01
N LYS A 364 10.72 -21.44 18.95
CA LYS A 364 9.30 -21.16 18.70
C LYS A 364 8.50 -22.45 18.55
N ARG A 365 8.98 -23.40 17.74
CA ARG A 365 8.36 -24.72 17.54
C ARG A 365 8.30 -25.53 18.83
N ARG A 366 9.35 -25.48 19.65
CA ARG A 366 9.37 -26.16 20.96
C ARG A 366 8.31 -25.59 21.89
N LYS A 367 8.23 -24.25 22.01
CA LYS A 367 7.18 -23.59 22.81
C LYS A 367 5.79 -23.90 22.29
N GLU A 368 5.60 -23.91 20.97
CA GLU A 368 4.31 -24.31 20.37
C GLU A 368 3.97 -25.77 20.69
N ALA A 369 4.95 -26.69 20.67
CA ALA A 369 4.75 -28.08 21.04
C ALA A 369 4.44 -28.26 22.54
N GLU A 370 5.11 -27.53 23.42
CA GLU A 370 4.85 -27.51 24.87
C GLU A 370 3.41 -27.03 25.16
N VAL A 371 2.98 -25.92 24.56
CA VAL A 371 1.59 -25.42 24.69
C VAL A 371 0.57 -26.44 24.18
N LYS A 372 0.85 -27.10 23.04
CA LYS A 372 -0.03 -28.16 22.52
C LYS A 372 -0.12 -29.34 23.48
N ALA A 373 1.00 -29.78 24.05
CA ALA A 373 1.05 -30.88 25.00
C ALA A 373 0.28 -30.55 26.29
N GLU A 374 0.45 -29.34 26.83
CA GLU A 374 -0.32 -28.86 27.99
C GLU A 374 -1.82 -28.85 27.73
N LEU A 375 -2.25 -28.36 26.56
CA LEU A 375 -3.66 -28.34 26.18
C LEU A 375 -4.24 -29.76 26.04
N VAL A 376 -3.47 -30.72 25.53
CA VAL A 376 -3.88 -32.15 25.50
C VAL A 376 -4.12 -32.68 26.90
N VAL A 377 -3.22 -32.42 27.85
CA VAL A 377 -3.38 -32.88 29.24
C VAL A 377 -4.62 -32.26 29.88
N LYS A 378 -4.82 -30.95 29.74
CA LYS A 378 -5.97 -30.24 30.31
C LYS A 378 -7.30 -30.71 29.75
N VAL A 379 -7.42 -30.86 28.43
CA VAL A 379 -8.66 -31.36 27.80
C VAL A 379 -8.91 -32.81 28.17
N THR A 380 -7.88 -33.64 28.29
CA THR A 380 -8.01 -35.03 28.74
C THR A 380 -8.53 -35.10 30.19
N ALA A 381 -8.05 -34.23 31.07
CA ALA A 381 -8.52 -34.13 32.45
C ALA A 381 -10.00 -33.72 32.56
N LEU A 382 -10.53 -33.01 31.55
CA LEU A 382 -11.94 -32.61 31.45
C LEU A 382 -12.86 -33.69 30.83
N GLY A 383 -12.38 -34.93 30.72
CA GLY A 383 -13.12 -36.02 30.08
C GLY A 383 -12.99 -36.07 28.56
N GLY A 384 -12.11 -35.25 27.97
CA GLY A 384 -11.84 -35.22 26.54
C GLY A 384 -12.44 -34.00 25.82
N LEU A 385 -12.41 -34.06 24.49
CA LEU A 385 -12.92 -32.98 23.63
C LEU A 385 -14.44 -33.04 23.54
N TRP A 386 -15.13 -31.96 23.91
CA TRP A 386 -16.59 -31.86 23.78
C TRP A 386 -16.98 -31.59 22.35
N LYS A 387 -17.80 -32.46 21.76
CA LYS A 387 -18.17 -32.49 20.33
C LYS A 387 -19.61 -32.05 20.08
N SER A 388 -20.49 -32.16 21.06
CA SER A 388 -21.89 -31.73 20.96
C SER A 388 -22.23 -30.71 22.04
N GLU A 389 -23.35 -30.00 21.87
CA GLU A 389 -23.89 -29.10 22.90
C GLU A 389 -24.21 -29.85 24.20
N GLU A 390 -24.72 -31.08 24.08
CA GLU A 390 -25.01 -31.96 25.23
C GLU A 390 -23.73 -32.34 26.01
N GLU A 391 -22.62 -32.59 25.31
CA GLU A 391 -21.32 -32.86 25.95
C GLU A 391 -20.72 -31.61 26.59
N VAL A 392 -21.00 -30.40 26.06
CA VAL A 392 -20.59 -29.14 26.69
C VAL A 392 -21.33 -28.92 28.00
N GLU A 393 -22.64 -29.15 28.03
CA GLU A 393 -23.44 -29.04 29.26
C GLU A 393 -23.03 -30.07 30.30
N SER A 394 -22.95 -31.34 29.90
CA SER A 394 -22.53 -32.42 30.79
C SER A 394 -21.11 -32.21 31.30
N GLY A 395 -20.18 -31.79 30.43
CA GLY A 395 -18.80 -31.49 30.82
C GLY A 395 -18.69 -30.35 31.83
N LEU A 396 -19.54 -29.33 31.74
CA LEU A 396 -19.61 -28.21 32.69
C LEU A 396 -20.20 -28.61 34.04
N GLU A 397 -21.13 -29.56 34.07
CA GLU A 397 -21.69 -30.12 35.31
C GLU A 397 -20.65 -30.92 36.10
N HIS A 398 -19.77 -31.65 35.41
CA HIS A 398 -18.71 -32.48 36.00
C HIS A 398 -17.45 -31.69 36.40
N VAL A 399 -17.40 -30.37 36.17
CA VAL A 399 -16.32 -29.53 36.69
C VAL A 399 -16.51 -29.35 38.19
N GLU A 400 -15.78 -30.12 38.98
CA GLU A 400 -15.75 -30.00 40.45
C GLU A 400 -14.54 -29.19 40.93
N LEU A 401 -14.69 -28.51 42.07
CA LEU A 401 -13.57 -27.85 42.74
C LEU A 401 -12.73 -28.89 43.51
N PRO A 402 -11.39 -28.77 43.54
CA PRO A 402 -10.54 -29.66 44.32
C PRO A 402 -10.96 -29.69 45.81
N ALA A 403 -10.95 -30.87 46.42
CA ALA A 403 -11.45 -31.11 47.78
C ALA A 403 -10.85 -30.20 48.89
N GLY A 404 -9.68 -29.57 48.64
CA GLY A 404 -9.04 -28.63 49.56
C GLY A 404 -9.55 -27.18 49.51
N GLU A 405 -10.42 -26.82 48.56
CA GLU A 405 -10.86 -25.43 48.34
C GLU A 405 -12.30 -25.12 48.81
N LEU A 406 -12.96 -26.09 49.45
CA LEU A 406 -14.35 -26.01 49.94
C LEU A 406 -14.53 -25.10 51.19
N GLY A 407 -13.48 -24.43 51.67
CA GLY A 407 -13.56 -23.49 52.78
C GLY A 407 -14.00 -22.09 52.35
N GLY A 408 -15.21 -21.66 52.74
CA GLY A 408 -15.70 -20.29 52.54
C GLY A 408 -17.22 -20.15 52.58
N SER A 409 -17.71 -18.90 52.54
CA SER A 409 -19.15 -18.61 52.34
C SER A 409 -19.65 -19.15 51.00
N SER A 410 -20.91 -19.57 50.95
CA SER A 410 -21.60 -20.12 49.76
C SER A 410 -21.34 -19.32 48.49
N ASP A 411 -21.39 -17.97 48.58
CA ASP A 411 -21.15 -17.07 47.45
C ASP A 411 -19.73 -17.15 46.88
N ARG A 412 -18.72 -17.42 47.72
CA ARG A 412 -17.33 -17.55 47.26
C ARG A 412 -17.10 -18.87 46.53
N ILE A 413 -17.80 -19.93 46.94
CA ILE A 413 -17.73 -21.25 46.32
C ILE A 413 -18.38 -21.18 44.93
N ALA A 414 -19.57 -20.56 44.82
CA ALA A 414 -20.26 -20.36 43.54
C ALA A 414 -19.39 -19.59 42.53
N LYS A 415 -18.76 -18.49 42.95
CA LYS A 415 -17.89 -17.68 42.08
C LYS A 415 -16.62 -18.41 41.63
N ARG A 416 -16.06 -19.27 42.47
CA ARG A 416 -14.88 -20.10 42.11
C ARG A 416 -15.25 -21.20 41.13
N LEU A 417 -16.40 -21.84 41.34
CA LEU A 417 -16.94 -22.86 40.43
C LEU A 417 -17.21 -22.27 39.04
N GLU A 418 -17.80 -21.07 38.99
CA GLU A 418 -18.03 -20.35 37.73
C GLU A 418 -16.72 -20.01 37.00
N ALA A 419 -15.67 -19.60 37.74
CA ALA A 419 -14.35 -19.35 37.17
C ALA A 419 -13.67 -20.63 36.64
N ALA A 420 -13.81 -21.75 37.33
CA ALA A 420 -13.29 -23.05 36.88
C ALA A 420 -13.99 -23.52 35.60
N ARG A 421 -15.32 -23.40 35.55
CA ARG A 421 -16.14 -23.66 34.35
C ARG A 421 -15.74 -22.77 33.17
N LEU A 422 -15.46 -21.49 33.42
CA LEU A 422 -14.99 -20.56 32.40
C LEU A 422 -13.62 -20.98 31.84
N GLU A 423 -12.69 -21.40 32.69
CA GLU A 423 -11.37 -21.86 32.23
C GLU A 423 -11.46 -23.18 31.45
N ALA A 424 -12.35 -24.10 31.84
CA ALA A 424 -12.62 -25.33 31.09
C ALA A 424 -13.09 -25.04 29.66
N VAL A 425 -14.03 -24.09 29.48
CA VAL A 425 -14.50 -23.66 28.15
C VAL A 425 -13.37 -22.96 27.37
N LYS A 426 -12.54 -22.14 28.03
CA LYS A 426 -11.38 -21.50 27.41
C LYS A 426 -10.37 -22.54 26.92
N ASP A 427 -10.10 -23.59 27.70
CA ASP A 427 -9.16 -24.64 27.34
C ASP A 427 -9.67 -25.49 26.15
N GLN A 428 -10.97 -25.79 26.10
CA GLN A 428 -11.61 -26.44 24.94
C GLN A 428 -11.46 -25.59 23.66
N LEU A 429 -11.71 -24.28 23.75
CA LEU A 429 -11.54 -23.36 22.62
C LEU A 429 -10.08 -23.17 22.21
N ARG A 430 -9.15 -23.09 23.17
CA ARG A 430 -7.70 -23.01 22.90
C ARG A 430 -7.20 -24.29 22.24
N PHE A 431 -7.66 -25.46 22.67
CA PHE A 431 -7.32 -26.74 22.08
C PHE A 431 -7.77 -26.81 20.62
N ARG A 432 -9.02 -26.48 20.34
CA ARG A 432 -9.55 -26.43 18.97
C ARG A 432 -8.78 -25.47 18.07
N LYS A 433 -8.42 -24.29 18.58
CA LYS A 433 -7.62 -23.30 17.85
C LYS A 433 -6.17 -23.73 17.61
N HIS A 434 -5.46 -24.17 18.65
CA HIS A 434 -4.01 -24.36 18.62
C HIS A 434 -3.59 -25.78 18.24
N VAL A 435 -4.40 -26.79 18.55
CA VAL A 435 -4.12 -28.20 18.27
C VAL A 435 -4.83 -28.63 16.98
N LEU A 436 -6.14 -28.40 16.87
CA LEU A 436 -6.93 -28.82 15.71
C LEU A 436 -6.93 -27.82 14.55
N SER A 437 -6.44 -26.59 14.78
CA SER A 437 -6.44 -25.50 13.80
C SER A 437 -7.84 -25.14 13.26
N GLU A 438 -8.87 -25.35 14.08
CA GLU A 438 -10.26 -25.02 13.76
C GLU A 438 -10.50 -23.52 13.98
N THR A 439 -11.11 -22.85 13.00
CA THR A 439 -11.40 -21.41 13.07
C THR A 439 -12.90 -21.14 12.95
N TYR A 440 -13.43 -20.30 13.84
CA TYR A 440 -14.83 -19.86 13.81
C TYR A 440 -15.01 -18.73 12.79
N THR A 441 -15.85 -18.94 11.77
CA THR A 441 -16.36 -17.91 10.83
C THR A 441 -15.34 -16.91 10.24
N GLY A 442 -14.04 -17.24 10.20
CA GLY A 442 -12.98 -16.32 9.76
C GLY A 442 -12.60 -15.22 10.76
N GLU A 443 -13.10 -15.27 12.00
CA GLU A 443 -12.71 -14.37 13.10
C GLU A 443 -11.92 -15.13 14.17
N ASP A 444 -10.96 -14.46 14.80
CA ASP A 444 -10.19 -15.03 15.91
C ASP A 444 -11.10 -15.28 17.13
N ILE A 445 -10.95 -16.45 17.75
CA ILE A 445 -11.58 -16.73 19.06
C ILE A 445 -10.95 -15.80 20.10
N ASN A 446 -11.56 -14.63 20.27
CA ASN A 446 -11.14 -13.63 21.23
C ASN A 446 -11.82 -13.89 22.58
N PHE A 447 -11.01 -13.97 23.64
CA PHE A 447 -11.43 -14.15 25.02
C PHE A 447 -11.83 -12.83 25.71
N THR A 448 -11.61 -11.70 25.04
CA THR A 448 -11.89 -10.36 25.54
C THR A 448 -12.69 -9.53 24.53
N ALA A 449 -13.57 -8.67 25.05
CA ALA A 449 -14.27 -7.64 24.29
C ALA A 449 -14.11 -6.29 24.99
N ALA A 450 -13.66 -5.26 24.26
CA ALA A 450 -13.40 -3.92 24.80
C ALA A 450 -12.50 -3.91 26.06
N GLY A 451 -11.53 -4.83 26.13
CA GLY A 451 -10.59 -4.92 27.26
C GLY A 451 -11.12 -5.64 28.51
N LYS A 452 -12.34 -6.18 28.49
CA LYS A 452 -12.90 -7.02 29.57
C LYS A 452 -12.98 -8.48 29.14
N GLU A 453 -12.75 -9.40 30.08
CA GLU A 453 -12.94 -10.84 29.85
C GLU A 453 -14.42 -11.16 29.61
N LEU A 454 -14.66 -12.06 28.66
CA LEU A 454 -16.01 -12.54 28.36
C LEU A 454 -16.47 -13.51 29.45
N GLY A 455 -17.74 -13.38 29.87
CA GLY A 455 -18.36 -14.26 30.84
C GLY A 455 -18.62 -15.68 30.30
N LEU A 456 -18.92 -16.61 31.20
CA LEU A 456 -19.12 -18.03 30.91
C LEU A 456 -20.13 -18.29 29.80
N GLU A 457 -21.32 -17.67 29.87
CA GLU A 457 -22.38 -17.88 28.88
C GLU A 457 -21.99 -17.45 27.46
N ILE A 458 -21.26 -16.34 27.33
CA ILE A 458 -20.79 -15.86 26.03
C ILE A 458 -19.74 -16.82 25.46
N MET A 459 -18.85 -17.31 26.32
CA MET A 459 -17.79 -18.25 25.93
C MET A 459 -18.34 -19.62 25.55
N LYS A 460 -19.33 -20.11 26.30
CA LYS A 460 -20.09 -21.32 26.00
C LYS A 460 -20.84 -21.20 24.67
N GLY A 461 -21.55 -20.10 24.45
CA GLY A 461 -22.23 -19.82 23.18
C GLY A 461 -21.28 -19.80 21.98
N LYS A 462 -20.06 -19.25 22.14
CA LYS A 462 -19.02 -19.32 21.10
C LYS A 462 -18.55 -20.75 20.80
N LEU A 463 -18.40 -21.59 21.83
CA LEU A 463 -18.02 -22.99 21.66
C LEU A 463 -19.12 -23.77 20.93
N VAL A 464 -20.36 -23.66 21.36
CA VAL A 464 -21.52 -24.32 20.72
C VAL A 464 -21.68 -23.87 19.27
N ALA A 465 -21.58 -22.57 19.00
CA ALA A 465 -21.66 -22.06 17.63
C ALA A 465 -20.53 -22.58 16.73
N LEU A 466 -19.33 -22.76 17.29
CA LEU A 466 -18.20 -23.37 16.58
C LEU A 466 -18.48 -24.84 16.24
N LEU A 467 -19.02 -25.62 17.18
CA LEU A 467 -19.41 -27.01 16.94
C LEU A 467 -20.48 -27.12 15.84
N ALA A 468 -21.54 -26.30 15.93
CA ALA A 468 -22.60 -26.26 14.93
C ALA A 468 -22.08 -25.89 13.52
N ALA A 469 -21.08 -25.00 13.44
CA ALA A 469 -20.43 -24.65 12.17
C ALA A 469 -19.61 -25.81 11.59
N LEU A 470 -18.92 -26.58 12.44
CA LEU A 470 -18.17 -27.76 12.04
C LEU A 470 -19.09 -28.89 11.55
N ASP A 471 -20.19 -29.15 12.24
CA ASP A 471 -21.18 -30.17 11.82
C ASP A 471 -21.82 -29.81 10.47
N LYS A 472 -22.12 -28.53 10.27
CA LYS A 472 -22.63 -28.02 8.99
C LYS A 472 -21.60 -28.11 7.85
N ALA A 473 -20.30 -28.05 8.16
CA ALA A 473 -19.23 -28.26 7.20
C ALA A 473 -19.02 -29.75 6.88
N ALA A 474 -19.09 -30.62 7.88
CA ALA A 474 -18.98 -32.07 7.72
C ALA A 474 -20.15 -32.65 6.90
N GLY A 475 -21.37 -32.15 7.09
CA GLY A 475 -22.56 -32.56 6.33
C GLY A 475 -22.59 -32.17 4.85
N LYS A 476 -21.60 -31.40 4.35
CA LYS A 476 -21.49 -31.00 2.93
C LYS A 476 -20.43 -31.79 2.15
N SER A 477 -19.75 -32.75 2.77
CA SER A 477 -18.80 -33.62 2.07
C SER A 477 -19.52 -34.84 1.47
N THR A 478 -20.03 -34.70 0.24
CA THR A 478 -20.32 -35.84 -0.64
C THR A 478 -19.34 -35.83 -1.80
N VAL A 479 -18.50 -36.87 -1.87
CA VAL A 479 -17.58 -37.18 -2.96
C VAL A 479 -18.39 -37.71 -4.17
N PRO A 480 -17.97 -37.47 -5.43
CA PRO A 480 -18.79 -37.73 -6.61
C PRO A 480 -18.61 -39.15 -7.16
N ASN A 481 -19.71 -39.88 -7.43
CA ASN A 481 -19.78 -40.81 -8.58
C ASN A 481 -21.20 -41.35 -8.89
N ARG A 482 -21.54 -41.21 -10.18
CA ARG A 482 -22.52 -41.90 -11.05
C ARG A 482 -24.06 -41.88 -10.78
N PRO A 483 -24.87 -41.91 -11.88
CA PRO A 483 -26.24 -41.42 -11.92
C PRO A 483 -27.30 -42.53 -12.02
N GLU A 484 -28.55 -42.23 -11.66
CA GLU A 484 -29.74 -42.70 -12.38
C GLU A 484 -31.04 -41.97 -11.98
N LEU A 485 -31.72 -41.48 -13.02
CA LEU A 485 -33.16 -41.36 -13.32
C LEU A 485 -34.20 -40.73 -12.32
N ARG A 486 -34.86 -39.71 -12.89
CA ARG A 486 -36.08 -38.92 -12.56
C ARG A 486 -37.36 -39.78 -12.33
N PRO A 487 -38.57 -39.27 -11.93
CA PRO A 487 -39.12 -37.92 -12.21
C PRO A 487 -40.17 -37.23 -11.27
N ALA A 488 -40.34 -35.93 -11.57
CA ALA A 488 -41.55 -35.06 -11.62
C ALA A 488 -42.45 -34.81 -10.39
N ALA A 489 -42.60 -33.53 -9.99
CA ALA A 489 -43.76 -32.65 -10.31
C ALA A 489 -43.97 -31.51 -9.27
N GLU A 490 -43.94 -30.27 -9.80
CA GLU A 490 -44.80 -29.09 -9.54
C GLU A 490 -45.15 -28.59 -8.12
N ARG A 491 -44.79 -27.32 -7.85
CA ARG A 491 -45.73 -26.20 -7.62
C ARG A 491 -45.00 -24.86 -7.45
N GLY A 492 -45.43 -23.83 -8.19
CA GLY A 492 -44.94 -22.45 -8.08
C GLY A 492 -45.73 -21.62 -7.06
N VAL A 493 -45.30 -20.38 -6.83
CA VAL A 493 -46.10 -19.13 -6.92
C VAL A 493 -45.21 -17.91 -6.65
N ASN A 494 -45.50 -16.88 -7.44
CA ASN A 494 -44.89 -15.59 -7.63
C ASN A 494 -45.36 -14.59 -6.55
N LEU A 495 -44.46 -14.02 -5.75
CA LEU A 495 -44.73 -12.99 -4.72
C LEU A 495 -43.89 -11.74 -4.94
N LYS A 496 -44.07 -11.08 -6.09
CA LYS A 496 -43.38 -9.80 -6.38
C LYS A 496 -44.25 -8.67 -6.94
N ALA A 497 -45.58 -8.81 -6.95
CA ALA A 497 -46.47 -7.86 -7.63
C ALA A 497 -47.43 -7.06 -6.73
N GLU A 498 -47.22 -7.00 -5.40
CA GLU A 498 -48.21 -6.37 -4.51
C GLU A 498 -47.60 -5.49 -3.39
N LYS A 499 -46.56 -4.71 -3.73
CA LYS A 499 -46.01 -3.69 -2.81
C LYS A 499 -45.88 -2.29 -3.42
N GLU A 500 -46.54 -2.05 -4.54
CA GLU A 500 -46.50 -0.77 -5.25
C GLU A 500 -47.93 -0.30 -5.49
N LYS A 501 -48.53 0.28 -4.45
CA LYS A 501 -49.70 1.18 -4.46
C LYS A 501 -50.09 1.45 -3.01
N LEU A 502 -49.60 2.57 -2.45
CA LEU A 502 -50.18 3.39 -1.37
C LEU A 502 -49.05 4.16 -0.66
N ALA A 503 -48.86 5.42 -1.04
CA ALA A 503 -48.85 6.59 -0.12
C ALA A 503 -48.20 7.82 -0.78
N PRO A 504 -48.60 9.04 -0.37
CA PRO A 504 -48.60 10.22 -1.23
C PRO A 504 -47.56 11.31 -0.88
N GLU A 505 -47.54 12.31 -1.74
CA GLU A 505 -46.79 13.57 -1.76
C GLU A 505 -46.60 14.28 -0.40
N MET A 506 -45.37 14.32 0.09
CA MET A 506 -44.79 15.35 0.98
C MET A 506 -43.26 15.20 1.03
N VAL A 507 -42.54 15.56 -0.05
CA VAL A 507 -41.09 15.24 -0.20
C VAL A 507 -40.11 16.42 -0.39
N PRO A 508 -40.46 17.71 -0.61
CA PRO A 508 -39.42 18.72 -0.82
C PRO A 508 -38.66 19.18 0.44
N GLU A 509 -39.24 19.07 1.64
CA GLU A 509 -38.69 19.72 2.85
C GLU A 509 -37.83 18.78 3.70
N VAL A 510 -38.18 17.49 3.75
CA VAL A 510 -37.40 16.44 4.42
C VAL A 510 -36.07 16.20 3.71
N ASP A 511 -36.04 16.26 2.38
CA ASP A 511 -34.80 16.08 1.60
C ASP A 511 -33.82 17.26 1.82
N ARG A 512 -34.32 18.49 1.94
CA ARG A 512 -33.48 19.66 2.25
C ARG A 512 -32.92 19.64 3.66
N GLU A 513 -33.69 19.14 4.63
CA GLU A 513 -33.20 18.98 6.00
C GLU A 513 -32.17 17.85 6.11
N ARG A 514 -32.38 16.76 5.36
CA ARG A 514 -31.41 15.68 5.21
C ARG A 514 -30.09 16.17 4.60
N GLU A 515 -30.14 16.94 3.52
CA GLU A 515 -28.94 17.52 2.90
C GLU A 515 -28.17 18.45 3.86
N ARG A 516 -28.88 19.28 4.65
CA ARG A 516 -28.25 20.13 5.67
C ARG A 516 -27.59 19.32 6.78
N ASN A 517 -28.21 18.24 7.22
CA ASN A 517 -27.67 17.36 8.25
C ASN A 517 -26.45 16.58 7.73
N GLU A 518 -26.51 16.07 6.49
CA GLU A 518 -25.37 15.44 5.83
C GLU A 518 -24.20 16.42 5.64
N ALA A 519 -24.46 17.67 5.26
CA ALA A 519 -23.42 18.70 5.12
C ALA A 519 -22.74 19.03 6.47
N LYS A 520 -23.53 19.14 7.55
CA LYS A 520 -22.99 19.34 8.92
C LYS A 520 -22.14 18.15 9.36
N GLU A 521 -22.57 16.93 9.07
CA GLU A 521 -21.82 15.73 9.41
C GLU A 521 -20.51 15.63 8.63
N ARG A 522 -20.53 15.94 7.33
CA ARG A 522 -19.32 16.03 6.49
C ARG A 522 -18.34 17.08 7.02
N ALA A 523 -18.83 18.26 7.42
CA ALA A 523 -17.99 19.30 8.02
C ALA A 523 -17.37 18.86 9.36
N ALA A 524 -18.14 18.17 10.21
CA ALA A 524 -17.64 17.61 11.47
C ALA A 524 -16.56 16.54 11.23
N ARG A 525 -16.75 15.66 10.25
CA ARG A 525 -15.77 14.64 9.84
C ARG A 525 -14.48 15.28 9.31
N LYS A 526 -14.57 16.32 8.46
CA LYS A 526 -13.39 17.07 7.95
C LYS A 526 -12.61 17.71 9.10
N LYS A 527 -13.31 18.28 10.09
CA LYS A 527 -12.70 18.87 11.30
C LYS A 527 -12.01 17.81 12.18
N LEU A 528 -12.61 16.64 12.37
CA LEU A 528 -12.02 15.53 13.12
C LEU A 528 -10.76 14.99 12.44
N MET A 529 -10.81 14.78 11.12
CA MET A 529 -9.66 14.34 10.33
C MET A 529 -8.49 15.32 10.41
N LEU A 530 -8.76 16.63 10.28
CA LEU A 530 -7.72 17.65 10.41
C LEU A 530 -7.05 17.61 11.79
N LYS A 531 -7.84 17.38 12.86
CA LYS A 531 -7.33 17.23 14.23
C LYS A 531 -6.44 15.99 14.38
N LEU A 532 -6.87 14.84 13.87
CA LEU A 532 -6.08 13.60 13.89
C LEU A 532 -4.77 13.74 13.11
N PHE A 533 -4.77 14.43 11.97
CA PHE A 533 -3.54 14.71 11.21
C PHE A 533 -2.59 15.64 11.98
N GLN A 534 -3.12 16.66 12.65
CA GLN A 534 -2.31 17.55 13.48
C GLN A 534 -1.68 16.80 14.67
N GLU A 535 -2.44 15.94 15.34
CA GLU A 535 -1.96 15.09 16.45
C GLU A 535 -0.88 14.09 15.97
N ALA A 536 -1.11 13.44 14.83
CA ALA A 536 -0.12 12.54 14.22
C ALA A 536 1.17 13.29 13.84
N ALA A 537 1.06 14.51 13.29
CA ALA A 537 2.22 15.33 12.97
C ALA A 537 3.02 15.73 14.22
N VAL A 538 2.35 16.03 15.33
CA VAL A 538 2.99 16.34 16.62
C VAL A 538 3.73 15.11 17.16
N GLU A 539 3.11 13.92 17.12
CA GLU A 539 3.74 12.68 17.60
C GLU A 539 4.94 12.28 16.74
N ILE A 540 4.88 12.47 15.42
CA ILE A 540 6.03 12.29 14.52
C ILE A 540 7.17 13.22 14.92
N ARG A 541 6.91 14.52 15.11
CA ARG A 541 7.92 15.49 15.56
C ARG A 541 8.52 15.10 16.92
N ARG A 542 7.72 14.56 17.84
CA ARG A 542 8.18 14.07 19.15
C ARG A 542 9.14 12.89 19.01
N ARG A 543 8.81 11.92 18.15
CA ARG A 543 9.67 10.75 17.85
C ARG A 543 10.99 11.18 17.20
N GLU A 544 10.95 12.16 16.30
CA GLU A 544 12.17 12.70 15.68
C GLU A 544 13.07 13.42 16.69
N ARG A 545 12.51 14.26 17.58
CA ARG A 545 13.29 14.88 18.66
C ARG A 545 13.98 13.84 19.55
N LYS A 546 13.27 12.77 19.92
CA LYS A 546 13.87 11.65 20.66
C LYS A 546 15.01 10.98 19.89
N LYS A 547 14.86 10.75 18.59
CA LYS A 547 15.93 10.18 17.74
C LYS A 547 17.16 11.10 17.68
N VAL A 548 16.97 12.40 17.51
CA VAL A 548 18.07 13.38 17.50
C VAL A 548 18.77 13.41 18.86
N GLU A 549 18.04 13.36 19.96
CA GLU A 549 18.62 13.35 21.30
C GLU A 549 19.43 12.08 21.58
N VAL A 550 18.94 10.90 21.16
CA VAL A 550 19.67 9.63 21.25
C VAL A 550 20.96 9.69 20.42
N THR A 551 20.90 10.21 19.20
CA THR A 551 22.08 10.38 18.34
C THR A 551 23.08 11.37 18.95
N ARG A 552 22.60 12.49 19.50
CA ARG A 552 23.45 13.47 20.21
C ARG A 552 24.13 12.85 21.43
N LYS A 553 23.42 12.06 22.23
CA LYS A 553 23.99 11.32 23.37
C LYS A 553 25.07 10.35 22.91
N ARG A 554 24.81 9.57 21.84
CA ARG A 554 25.82 8.66 21.25
C ARG A 554 27.06 9.39 20.74
N CYS A 555 26.90 10.53 20.07
CA CYS A 555 28.02 11.34 19.61
C CYS A 555 28.82 11.91 20.79
N ASN A 556 28.15 12.42 21.83
CA ASN A 556 28.84 12.93 23.01
C ASN A 556 29.60 11.83 23.76
N THR A 557 29.02 10.63 23.88
CA THR A 557 29.73 9.47 24.45
C THR A 557 30.93 9.06 23.60
N ALA A 558 30.79 9.06 22.27
CA ALA A 558 31.91 8.76 21.37
C ALA A 558 33.03 9.81 21.47
N VAL A 559 32.69 11.10 21.55
CA VAL A 559 33.66 12.19 21.74
C VAL A 559 34.36 12.07 23.09
N LEU A 560 33.64 11.77 24.17
CA LEU A 560 34.21 11.54 25.50
C LEU A 560 35.14 10.32 25.54
N ASN A 561 34.84 9.28 24.77
CA ASN A 561 35.69 8.09 24.67
C ASN A 561 36.92 8.29 23.76
N CYS A 562 36.90 9.29 22.88
CA CYS A 562 38.00 9.62 21.98
C CYS A 562 38.91 10.75 22.50
N LEU A 563 38.56 11.40 23.61
CA LEU A 563 39.47 12.33 24.27
C LEU A 563 40.62 11.52 24.89
N PRO A 564 41.89 11.86 24.63
CA PRO A 564 43.01 11.18 25.25
C PRO A 564 42.87 11.31 26.76
N ARG A 565 42.88 10.18 27.48
CA ARG A 565 43.01 10.17 28.94
C ARG A 565 44.34 10.83 29.27
N ALA A 566 44.31 12.13 29.53
CA ALA A 566 45.44 12.84 30.09
C ALA A 566 45.79 12.15 31.40
N GLN A 567 46.98 11.58 31.45
CA GLN A 567 47.55 10.95 32.63
C GLN A 567 47.65 12.02 33.72
N VAL A 568 47.09 11.69 34.89
CA VAL A 568 47.52 12.22 36.18
C VAL A 568 48.80 11.49 36.56
#